data_AF-A0A150U1C1-F1
#
_entry.id   AF-A0A150U1C1-F1
#
_cell.length_a   1.000
_cell.length_b   1.000
_cell.length_c   1.000
_cell.angle_alpha   90.00
_cell.angle_beta   90.00
_cell.angle_gamma   90.00
#
_symmetry.space_group_name_H-M   'P 1'
#
loop_
_entity.id
_entity.type
_entity.pdbx_description
1 polymer ?
#
loop_
_entity_poly.entity_id
_entity_poly.type
_entity_poly.pdbx_seq_one_letter_code
_entity_poly.pdbx_strand_id
1 'polypeptide(L)'
;MDLFSKRHRLVVGMLLLFVPLLTGAKGKGCQSPGDGGPGNGGTAGGEPGDCRPTGCSGQVCADADDEVVTTCEWREEYACFDKFGVCERGASGECGWRETPELEACLGGGEPAPCVVGGCSGQLCVEADNDLATTCEWREEYACYQEHGVCERGERRRSSRRASRAAGLPRAW
;
A
#
# COMPACT_ATOMS: atom_id res chain seq x y z
N MET A 1 29.45 18.22 64.59
CA MET A 1 28.34 18.07 63.61
C MET A 1 28.56 18.85 62.31
N ASP A 2 29.67 19.58 62.16
CA ASP A 2 29.87 20.52 61.03
C ASP A 2 30.43 19.93 59.73
N LEU A 3 31.13 18.80 59.78
CA LEU A 3 31.68 18.16 58.58
C LEU A 3 30.61 17.50 57.71
N PHE A 4 29.56 16.95 58.32
CA PHE A 4 28.44 16.35 57.59
C PHE A 4 27.62 17.42 56.87
N SER A 5 27.30 18.52 57.55
CA SER A 5 26.64 19.70 56.96
C SER A 5 27.47 20.35 55.84
N LYS A 6 28.80 20.40 55.97
CA LYS A 6 29.67 20.99 54.94
C LYS A 6 29.77 20.12 53.68
N ARG A 7 29.84 18.79 53.83
CA ARG A 7 29.78 17.84 52.70
C ARG A 7 28.41 17.84 52.03
N HIS A 8 27.32 17.92 52.80
CA HIS A 8 25.97 17.98 52.26
C HIS A 8 25.71 19.30 51.50
N ARG A 9 26.23 20.43 52.00
CA ARG A 9 26.14 21.73 51.31
C ARG A 9 26.94 21.76 50.00
N LEU A 10 28.11 21.12 49.96
CA LEU A 10 28.91 21.03 48.73
C LEU A 10 28.24 20.15 47.67
N VAL A 11 27.68 19.00 48.08
CA VAL A 11 26.98 18.08 47.16
C VAL A 11 25.68 18.69 46.63
N VAL A 12 24.86 19.33 47.48
CA VAL A 12 23.63 20.00 47.06
C VAL A 12 23.93 21.21 46.17
N GLY A 13 24.97 21.99 46.47
CA GLY A 13 25.40 23.11 45.63
C GLY A 13 25.90 22.67 44.24
N MET A 14 26.65 21.57 44.17
CA MET A 14 27.11 21.00 42.90
C MET A 14 25.95 20.40 42.09
N LEU A 15 24.97 19.77 42.74
CA LEU A 15 23.77 19.27 42.06
C LEU A 15 22.93 20.43 41.48
N LEU A 16 22.73 21.52 42.22
CA LEU A 16 21.95 22.67 41.74
C LEU A 16 22.64 23.45 40.60
N LEU A 17 23.98 23.42 40.53
CA LEU A 17 24.73 24.02 39.41
C LEU A 17 24.75 23.15 38.14
N PHE A 18 24.53 21.83 38.26
CA PHE A 18 24.48 20.90 37.11
C PHE A 18 23.05 20.51 36.67
N VAL A 19 22.01 20.80 37.46
CA VAL A 19 20.60 20.52 37.11
C VAL A 19 20.01 21.41 36.00
N PRO A 20 20.45 22.64 35.67
CA PRO A 20 19.80 23.41 34.60
C PRO A 20 20.19 22.93 33.18
N LEU A 21 21.06 21.92 33.05
CA LEU A 21 21.42 21.32 31.76
C LEU A 21 20.54 20.12 31.34
N LEU A 22 19.58 19.69 32.17
CA LEU A 22 18.65 18.59 31.83
C LEU A 22 17.16 18.98 31.82
N THR A 23 16.81 20.24 32.10
CA THR A 23 15.43 20.74 31.98
C THR A 23 15.38 22.03 31.16
N GLY A 24 15.73 21.90 29.89
CA GLY A 24 15.44 22.89 28.85
C GLY A 24 14.25 22.45 28.01
N ALA A 25 13.02 22.61 28.50
CA ALA A 25 11.82 22.65 27.66
C ALA A 25 10.66 23.35 28.39
N LYS A 26 10.68 24.69 28.34
CA LYS A 26 9.45 25.47 28.45
C LYS A 26 8.76 25.35 27.10
N GLY A 27 7.96 24.31 26.91
CA GLY A 27 7.11 24.13 25.72
C GLY A 27 6.05 25.22 25.65
N LYS A 28 6.43 26.40 25.16
CA LYS A 28 5.49 27.26 24.42
C LYS A 28 5.12 26.51 23.15
N GLY A 29 3.86 26.64 22.77
CA GLY A 29 3.26 25.93 21.64
C GLY A 29 3.99 26.15 20.32
N CYS A 30 3.47 25.49 19.30
CA CYS A 30 3.89 25.60 17.91
C CYS A 30 3.90 27.07 17.48
N GLN A 31 5.08 27.68 17.47
CA GLN A 31 5.37 28.90 16.75
C GLN A 31 6.81 28.80 16.28
N SER A 32 6.95 28.50 15.00
CA SER A 32 8.19 28.68 14.25
C SER A 32 8.21 30.12 13.76
N PRO A 33 9.16 30.97 14.18
CA PRO A 33 9.47 32.22 13.52
C PRO A 33 10.63 31.97 12.56
N GLY A 34 10.30 31.93 11.28
CA GLY A 34 11.23 31.98 10.15
C GLY A 34 10.40 32.38 8.93
N ASP A 35 10.25 33.67 8.71
CA ASP A 35 11.01 34.40 7.69
C ASP A 35 10.48 34.10 6.29
N GLY A 36 9.64 35.01 5.80
CA GLY A 36 9.35 35.13 4.38
C GLY A 36 10.64 35.38 3.60
N GLY A 37 11.14 34.34 2.96
CA GLY A 37 11.97 34.46 1.76
C GLY A 37 11.08 34.37 0.52
N PRO A 38 11.45 34.99 -0.60
CA PRO A 38 10.63 34.94 -1.80
C PRO A 38 10.60 33.49 -2.26
N GLY A 39 9.43 32.87 -2.16
CA GLY A 39 9.17 31.58 -2.78
C GLY A 39 9.39 31.75 -4.28
N ASN A 40 10.60 31.41 -4.71
CA ASN A 40 10.90 31.17 -6.10
C ASN A 40 9.90 30.13 -6.57
N GLY A 41 9.11 30.50 -7.57
CA GLY A 41 8.10 29.66 -8.16
C GLY A 41 8.76 28.40 -8.67
N GLY A 42 8.61 27.32 -7.91
CA GLY A 42 8.54 25.99 -8.48
C GLY A 42 7.21 25.85 -9.19
N THR A 43 7.01 26.63 -10.25
CA THR A 43 6.12 26.24 -11.34
C THR A 43 6.78 25.01 -11.95
N ALA A 44 6.57 23.85 -11.34
CA ALA A 44 6.40 22.65 -12.13
C ALA A 44 4.99 22.75 -12.73
N GLY A 45 4.82 23.73 -13.62
CA GLY A 45 3.93 23.54 -14.74
C GLY A 45 4.60 22.45 -15.54
N GLY A 46 4.34 21.20 -15.17
CA GLY A 46 4.48 20.11 -16.11
C GLY A 46 3.73 20.55 -17.36
N GLU A 47 4.35 20.36 -18.51
CA GLU A 47 3.67 20.65 -19.75
C GLU A 47 2.31 19.92 -19.73
N PRO A 48 1.21 20.51 -20.24
CA PRO A 48 -0.07 19.81 -20.33
C PRO A 48 0.16 18.48 -21.05
N GLY A 49 0.16 17.39 -20.28
CA GLY A 49 0.69 16.10 -20.73
C GLY A 49 1.64 15.37 -19.78
N ASP A 50 2.11 15.98 -18.69
CA ASP A 50 2.95 15.30 -17.70
C ASP A 50 2.13 14.51 -16.67
N CYS A 51 2.52 13.25 -16.43
CA CYS A 51 1.92 12.40 -15.40
C CYS A 51 2.61 12.59 -14.06
N ARG A 52 1.85 12.65 -12.96
CA ARG A 52 2.40 12.74 -11.61
C ARG A 52 1.65 11.87 -10.60
N PRO A 53 2.36 11.38 -9.56
CA PRO A 53 1.71 10.85 -8.37
C PRO A 53 0.81 11.92 -7.72
N THR A 54 -0.37 11.51 -7.27
CA THR A 54 -1.41 12.33 -6.68
C THR A 54 -2.28 11.48 -5.74
N GLY A 55 -3.32 12.09 -5.17
CA GLY A 55 -4.09 11.53 -4.06
C GLY A 55 -3.39 11.76 -2.72
N CYS A 56 -4.16 11.71 -1.64
CA CYS A 56 -3.69 12.11 -0.31
C CYS A 56 -2.53 11.24 0.21
N SER A 57 -2.42 10.00 -0.27
CA SER A 57 -1.40 9.03 0.12
C SER A 57 -0.48 8.64 -1.06
N GLY A 58 -0.48 9.42 -2.14
CA GLY A 58 0.36 9.16 -3.33
C GLY A 58 -0.07 7.93 -4.12
N GLN A 59 -1.31 7.46 -3.95
CA GLN A 59 -1.78 6.19 -4.51
C GLN A 59 -2.30 6.27 -5.95
N VAL A 60 -2.50 7.48 -6.49
CA VAL A 60 -3.03 7.69 -7.85
C VAL A 60 -1.94 8.28 -8.75
N CYS A 61 -1.82 7.81 -9.98
CA CYS A 61 -1.06 8.47 -11.03
C CYS A 61 -2.05 9.15 -11.98
N ALA A 62 -1.96 10.45 -12.17
CA ALA A 62 -2.87 11.21 -13.02
C ALA A 62 -2.14 12.33 -13.76
N ASP A 63 -2.83 12.96 -14.71
CA ASP A 63 -2.33 14.15 -15.40
C ASP A 63 -2.04 15.28 -14.39
N ALA A 64 -1.00 16.07 -14.65
CA ALA A 64 -0.55 17.10 -13.73
C ALA A 64 -1.63 18.16 -13.44
N ASP A 65 -2.45 18.45 -14.46
CA ASP A 65 -3.54 19.42 -14.43
C ASP A 65 -4.83 18.88 -13.79
N ASP A 66 -4.91 17.57 -13.52
CA ASP A 66 -6.10 16.96 -12.94
C ASP A 66 -6.16 17.12 -11.42
N GLU A 67 -7.31 17.59 -10.93
CA GLU A 67 -7.63 17.62 -9.51
C GLU A 67 -8.21 16.27 -9.07
N VAL A 68 -7.38 15.47 -8.42
CA VAL A 68 -7.78 14.16 -7.87
C VAL A 68 -7.96 14.28 -6.35
N VAL A 69 -9.20 14.09 -5.90
CA VAL A 69 -9.53 14.03 -4.47
C VAL A 69 -9.77 12.59 -4.07
N THR A 70 -8.98 12.09 -3.13
CA THR A 70 -9.14 10.77 -2.51
C THR A 70 -9.48 10.92 -1.03
N THR A 71 -9.94 9.85 -0.40
CA THR A 71 -9.86 9.71 1.06
C THR A 71 -8.38 9.78 1.50
N CYS A 72 -8.12 10.37 2.66
CA CYS A 72 -6.79 10.38 3.30
C CYS A 72 -6.55 9.13 4.15
N GLU A 73 -7.01 7.97 3.66
CA GLU A 73 -6.71 6.69 4.29
C GLU A 73 -5.29 6.25 3.92
N TRP A 74 -4.61 5.62 4.89
CA TRP A 74 -3.32 5.00 4.66
C TRP A 74 -3.46 3.49 4.63
N ARG A 75 -2.83 2.87 3.63
CA ARG A 75 -2.68 1.42 3.49
C ARG A 75 -1.21 1.13 3.21
N GLU A 76 -0.68 0.03 3.72
CA GLU A 76 0.73 -0.35 3.56
C GLU A 76 1.12 -0.46 2.08
N GLU A 77 0.20 -0.94 1.24
CA GLU A 77 0.37 -1.04 -0.21
C GLU A 77 0.70 0.32 -0.88
N TYR A 78 0.31 1.45 -0.28
CA TYR A 78 0.63 2.77 -0.86
C TYR A 78 2.11 3.11 -0.78
N ALA A 79 2.84 2.57 0.20
CA ALA A 79 4.29 2.70 0.28
C ALA A 79 4.99 2.07 -0.93
N CYS A 80 4.37 1.08 -1.58
CA CYS A 80 4.91 0.47 -2.79
C CYS A 80 4.87 1.41 -3.99
N PHE A 81 3.79 2.17 -4.15
CA PHE A 81 3.70 3.18 -5.22
C PHE A 81 4.74 4.28 -5.03
N ASP A 82 4.94 4.75 -3.79
CA ASP A 82 5.96 5.76 -3.47
C ASP A 82 7.39 5.26 -3.75
N LYS A 83 7.68 4.00 -3.38
CA LYS A 83 9.04 3.46 -3.44
C LYS A 83 9.42 2.86 -4.81
N PHE A 84 8.46 2.23 -5.50
CA PHE A 84 8.71 1.43 -6.69
C PHE A 84 7.83 1.83 -7.88
N GLY A 85 6.82 2.67 -7.66
CA GLY A 85 5.90 3.09 -8.71
C GLY A 85 6.57 4.00 -9.74
N VAL A 86 6.34 3.72 -11.02
CA VAL A 86 6.70 4.62 -12.12
C VAL A 86 5.40 5.18 -12.70
N CYS A 87 5.12 6.45 -12.41
CA CYS A 87 3.94 7.15 -12.91
C CYS A 87 4.24 7.77 -14.28
N GLU A 88 3.57 7.28 -15.32
CA GLU A 88 3.81 7.71 -16.69
C GLU A 88 2.61 7.53 -17.59
N ARG A 89 2.69 8.06 -18.82
CA ARG A 89 1.64 7.89 -19.82
C ARG A 89 1.79 6.54 -20.49
N GLY A 90 0.77 5.70 -20.35
CA GLY A 90 0.72 4.39 -20.96
C GLY A 90 0.38 4.42 -22.46
N ALA A 91 0.32 3.25 -23.08
CA ALA A 91 -0.03 3.11 -24.49
C ALA A 91 -1.48 3.54 -24.83
N SER A 92 -2.38 3.61 -23.83
CA SER A 92 -3.74 4.16 -24.00
C SER A 92 -3.76 5.68 -24.13
N GLY A 93 -2.64 6.35 -23.84
CA GLY A 93 -2.57 7.80 -23.75
C GLY A 93 -3.04 8.36 -22.40
N GLU A 94 -3.34 7.53 -21.41
CA GLU A 94 -3.71 7.94 -20.05
C GLU A 94 -2.53 7.79 -19.09
N CYS A 95 -2.49 8.62 -18.04
CA CYS A 95 -1.53 8.46 -16.96
C CYS A 95 -1.89 7.24 -16.10
N GLY A 96 -0.87 6.45 -15.75
CA GLY A 96 -1.03 5.28 -14.91
C GLY A 96 0.29 4.80 -14.33
N TRP A 97 0.20 3.91 -13.35
CA TRP A 97 1.37 3.22 -12.82
C TRP A 97 1.84 2.16 -13.82
N ARG A 98 3.12 2.17 -14.19
CA ARG A 98 3.73 1.08 -14.95
C ARG A 98 3.79 -0.18 -14.08
N GLU A 99 3.36 -1.30 -14.65
CA GLU A 99 3.52 -2.64 -14.05
C GLU A 99 4.99 -3.07 -14.15
N THR A 100 5.75 -2.81 -13.09
CA THR A 100 7.14 -3.29 -12.95
C THR A 100 7.20 -4.47 -11.98
N PRO A 101 8.12 -5.45 -12.19
CA PRO A 101 8.26 -6.58 -11.28
C PRO A 101 8.51 -6.17 -9.83
N GLU A 102 9.22 -5.05 -9.60
CA GLU A 102 9.48 -4.53 -8.26
C GLU A 102 8.22 -3.98 -7.59
N LEU A 103 7.37 -3.28 -8.34
CA LEU A 103 6.09 -2.77 -7.84
C LEU A 103 5.13 -3.92 -7.54
N GLU A 104 5.02 -4.88 -8.45
CA GLU A 104 4.20 -6.10 -8.30
C GLU A 104 4.61 -6.91 -7.07
N ALA A 105 5.91 -7.17 -6.90
CA ALA A 105 6.43 -7.87 -5.75
C ALA A 105 6.15 -7.14 -4.42
N CYS A 106 6.24 -5.81 -4.41
CA CYS A 106 5.93 -5.02 -3.22
C CYS A 106 4.44 -5.06 -2.86
N LEU A 107 3.57 -4.96 -3.86
CA LEU A 107 2.11 -4.99 -3.68
C LEU A 107 1.58 -6.37 -3.24
N GLY A 108 2.46 -7.37 -3.10
CA GLY A 108 2.09 -8.76 -2.83
C GLY A 108 1.45 -9.45 -4.04
N GLY A 109 1.45 -8.79 -5.20
CA GLY A 109 1.01 -9.31 -6.48
C GLY A 109 2.14 -10.06 -7.17
N GLY A 110 2.67 -11.10 -6.52
CA GLY A 110 3.43 -12.11 -7.24
C GLY A 110 2.53 -12.84 -8.24
N GLU A 111 3.15 -13.56 -9.17
CA GLU A 111 2.44 -14.50 -10.07
C GLU A 111 1.33 -15.24 -9.30
N PRO A 112 0.10 -15.28 -9.86
CA PRO A 112 -1.03 -15.82 -9.11
C PRO A 112 -0.68 -17.23 -8.67
N ALA A 113 -0.87 -17.52 -7.39
CA ALA A 113 -0.51 -18.81 -6.84
C ALA A 113 -1.17 -19.96 -7.64
N PRO A 114 -0.60 -21.17 -7.60
CA PRO A 114 -1.24 -22.32 -8.22
C PRO A 114 -2.66 -22.50 -7.66
N CYS A 115 -3.63 -22.68 -8.57
CA CYS A 115 -4.99 -23.03 -8.17
C CYS A 115 -5.04 -24.54 -7.88
N VAL A 116 -5.42 -24.90 -6.66
CA VAL A 116 -5.37 -26.28 -6.16
C VAL A 116 -6.70 -26.69 -5.53
N VAL A 117 -6.97 -28.00 -5.53
CA VAL A 117 -8.04 -28.56 -4.69
C VAL A 117 -7.64 -28.37 -3.23
N GLY A 118 -8.47 -27.67 -2.46
CA GLY A 118 -8.22 -27.32 -1.08
C GLY A 118 -9.50 -27.25 -0.23
N GLY A 119 -9.36 -26.66 0.96
CA GLY A 119 -10.36 -26.76 2.02
C GLY A 119 -10.32 -28.10 2.75
N CYS A 120 -10.88 -28.14 3.95
CA CYS A 120 -10.75 -29.27 4.89
C CYS A 120 -11.32 -30.60 4.33
N SER A 121 -12.28 -30.52 3.40
CA SER A 121 -12.92 -31.67 2.77
C SER A 121 -12.57 -31.83 1.28
N GLY A 122 -11.66 -31.00 0.75
CA GLY A 122 -11.16 -31.10 -0.64
C GLY A 122 -12.17 -30.76 -1.73
N GLN A 123 -13.20 -29.96 -1.42
CA GLN A 123 -14.26 -29.60 -2.37
C GLN A 123 -14.05 -28.25 -3.05
N LEU A 124 -13.08 -27.47 -2.58
CA LEU A 124 -12.88 -26.10 -3.05
C LEU A 124 -11.70 -26.01 -3.99
N CYS A 125 -11.81 -25.17 -5.00
CA CYS A 125 -10.67 -24.69 -5.76
C CYS A 125 -10.22 -23.36 -5.16
N VAL A 126 -9.02 -23.35 -4.59
CA VAL A 126 -8.45 -22.20 -3.88
C VAL A 126 -7.06 -21.90 -4.42
N GLU A 127 -6.61 -20.66 -4.25
CA GLU A 127 -5.22 -20.29 -4.49
C GLU A 127 -4.34 -20.90 -3.38
N ALA A 128 -3.19 -21.46 -3.73
CA ALA A 128 -2.36 -22.23 -2.80
C ALA A 128 -1.83 -21.43 -1.59
N ASP A 129 -1.81 -20.10 -1.69
CA ASP A 129 -1.43 -19.16 -0.66
C ASP A 129 -2.62 -18.65 0.17
N ASN A 130 -3.83 -19.14 -0.09
CA ASN A 130 -5.03 -18.71 0.62
C ASN A 130 -5.26 -19.51 1.91
N ASP A 131 -5.25 -18.83 3.05
CA ASP A 131 -5.54 -19.40 4.37
C ASP A 131 -7.05 -19.55 4.65
N LEU A 132 -7.80 -20.18 3.73
CA LEU A 132 -9.23 -20.42 3.95
C LEU A 132 -9.47 -21.60 4.90
N ALA A 133 -9.95 -21.31 6.11
CA ALA A 133 -10.46 -22.33 7.01
C ALA A 133 -11.93 -22.65 6.68
N THR A 134 -12.20 -23.88 6.20
CA THR A 134 -13.57 -24.37 5.99
C THR A 134 -13.99 -25.34 7.09
N THR A 135 -15.30 -25.51 7.28
CA THR A 135 -15.80 -26.55 8.17
C THR A 135 -15.32 -27.92 7.70
N CYS A 136 -14.80 -28.72 8.61
CA CYS A 136 -14.30 -30.07 8.32
C CYS A 136 -15.45 -31.09 8.41
N GLU A 137 -16.58 -30.79 7.75
CA GLU A 137 -17.65 -31.77 7.61
C GLU A 137 -17.23 -32.83 6.59
N TRP A 138 -17.07 -34.06 7.05
CA TRP A 138 -16.63 -35.17 6.22
C TRP A 138 -17.79 -36.07 5.81
N ARG A 139 -17.84 -36.42 4.52
CA ARG A 139 -18.76 -37.40 3.93
C ARG A 139 -17.96 -38.24 2.93
N GLU A 140 -18.34 -39.51 2.80
CA GLU A 140 -17.65 -40.48 1.93
C GLU A 140 -17.56 -40.04 0.46
N GLU A 141 -18.57 -39.31 -0.02
CA GLU A 141 -18.61 -38.74 -1.37
C GLU A 141 -17.46 -37.75 -1.67
N TYR A 142 -16.91 -37.10 -0.64
CA TYR A 142 -15.90 -36.06 -0.79
C TYR A 142 -14.49 -36.59 -1.04
N ALA A 143 -14.23 -37.87 -0.76
CA ALA A 143 -12.96 -38.52 -1.07
C ALA A 143 -12.63 -38.47 -2.57
N CYS A 144 -13.65 -38.53 -3.43
CA CYS A 144 -13.49 -38.45 -4.88
C CYS A 144 -12.88 -37.11 -5.33
N TYR A 145 -13.25 -35.99 -4.71
CA TYR A 145 -12.71 -34.68 -5.08
C TYR A 145 -11.25 -34.51 -4.69
N GLN A 146 -10.80 -35.15 -3.61
CA GLN A 146 -9.39 -35.13 -3.21
C GLN A 146 -8.51 -35.95 -4.15
N GLU A 147 -9.02 -37.07 -4.65
CA GLU A 147 -8.26 -37.97 -5.53
C GLU A 147 -8.36 -37.62 -7.02
N HIS A 148 -9.48 -37.03 -7.45
CA HIS A 148 -9.81 -36.86 -8.87
C HIS A 148 -10.22 -35.43 -9.25
N GLY A 149 -10.32 -34.52 -8.28
CA GLY A 149 -10.65 -33.12 -8.55
C GLY A 149 -9.57 -32.45 -9.38
N VAL A 150 -9.99 -31.74 -10.44
CA VAL A 150 -9.13 -30.88 -11.23
C VAL A 150 -9.63 -29.45 -11.06
N CYS A 151 -8.76 -28.56 -10.59
CA CYS A 151 -9.05 -27.15 -10.44
C CYS A 151 -8.46 -26.36 -11.60
N GLU A 152 -9.33 -25.66 -12.33
CA GLU A 152 -8.95 -24.77 -13.42
C GLU A 152 -9.44 -23.35 -13.11
N ARG A 153 -8.59 -22.36 -13.37
CA ARG A 153 -8.96 -20.96 -13.19
C ARG A 153 -9.97 -20.58 -14.28
N GLY A 154 -11.24 -20.42 -13.89
CA GLY A 154 -12.30 -20.06 -14.81
C GLY A 154 -12.06 -18.71 -15.48
N GLU A 155 -12.05 -18.68 -16.81
CA GLU A 155 -12.03 -17.43 -17.56
C GLU A 155 -13.29 -16.62 -17.24
N ARG A 156 -13.12 -15.47 -16.58
CA ARG A 156 -14.21 -14.55 -16.26
C ARG A 156 -14.97 -14.26 -17.57
N ARG A 157 -16.23 -14.71 -17.69
CA ARG A 157 -17.18 -14.50 -18.82
C ARG A 157 -17.53 -13.03 -19.11
N ARG A 158 -16.58 -12.11 -19.02
CA ARG A 158 -16.71 -10.71 -19.44
C ARG A 158 -16.12 -10.48 -20.84
N SER A 159 -15.18 -11.33 -21.30
CA SER A 159 -14.63 -11.23 -22.67
C SER A 159 -15.47 -11.99 -23.72
N SER A 160 -16.16 -13.08 -23.37
CA SER A 160 -16.85 -13.91 -24.37
C SER A 160 -18.02 -13.20 -25.05
N ARG A 161 -18.72 -12.26 -24.40
CA ARG A 161 -19.73 -11.42 -25.08
C ARG A 161 -19.11 -10.43 -26.08
N ARG A 162 -17.85 -10.04 -25.90
CA ARG A 162 -17.11 -9.19 -26.84
C ARG A 162 -16.51 -10.02 -27.98
N ALA A 163 -15.98 -11.20 -27.67
CA ALA A 163 -15.45 -12.14 -28.65
C ALA A 163 -16.53 -12.69 -29.58
N SER A 164 -17.72 -13.07 -29.07
CA SER A 164 -18.83 -13.54 -29.92
C SER A 164 -19.42 -12.44 -30.80
N ARG A 165 -19.30 -11.16 -30.42
CA ARG A 165 -19.64 -10.03 -31.30
C ARG A 165 -18.58 -9.79 -32.38
N ALA A 166 -17.30 -10.02 -32.06
CA ALA A 166 -16.21 -9.89 -33.03
C ALA A 166 -16.16 -11.06 -34.03
N ALA A 167 -16.59 -12.26 -33.63
CA ALA A 167 -16.49 -13.47 -34.44
C ALA A 167 -17.69 -13.72 -35.40
N GLY A 168 -18.71 -12.85 -35.43
CA GLY A 168 -19.76 -12.89 -36.45
C GLY A 168 -20.55 -14.22 -36.55
N LEU A 169 -20.59 -15.03 -35.50
CA LEU A 169 -21.30 -16.32 -35.53
C LEU A 169 -22.81 -16.11 -35.30
N PRO A 170 -23.69 -16.63 -36.17
CA PRO A 170 -25.12 -16.45 -36.06
C PRO A 170 -25.66 -17.16 -34.81
N ARG A 171 -26.58 -16.48 -34.12
CA ARG A 171 -27.33 -17.05 -33.00
C ARG A 171 -28.23 -18.15 -33.52
N ALA A 172 -27.95 -19.41 -33.12
CA ALA A 172 -28.95 -20.46 -33.20
C ALA A 172 -30.06 -20.14 -32.18
N TRP A 173 -31.31 -20.25 -32.64
CA TRP A 173 -32.53 -19.98 -31.89
C TRP A 173 -32.79 -21.07 -30.84
#